data_AF-A0A6L5TAE2-F1
#
_entry.id   AF-A0A6L5TAE2-F1
#
_cell.length_a   1.000
_cell.length_b   1.000
_cell.length_c   1.000
_cell.angle_alpha   90.00
_cell.angle_beta   90.00
_cell.angle_gamma   90.00
#
_symmetry.space_group_name_H-M   'P 1'
#
loop_
_entity.id
_entity.type
_entity.pdbx_description
1 polymer ?
#
loop_
_entity_poly.entity_id
_entity_poly.type
_entity_poly.pdbx_seq_one_letter_code
_entity_poly.pdbx_strand_id
1 'polypeptide(L)'
;MRKLKNDDRGVTLVEIIVSIAILAIIVLPFLNAFVTATKTNVKAKNEMNATHLATNIMEGIEKNSMKTLAYQFNYPSEGFDVADGFNISDGSSACELLKKSGKFDNVKRLEDISAEIVNKDDVITSCIHKTDASAQIGDTSLWNFRESDAHKYYFYMSGVQSGTKKYNALVTVDAKSDATKVNPTTGKKEPDNKVTEYNMDEVADMSAMDANFDCMSADKYSATNIIAAFNNMPGVGGITQEDIKRTITIDIEKYGAASNKATKVTVSYSYSINKNGVRKTFPDPNSALKDDYTMVIYDNSSDTVNHNLRNVYLFYNPWYTSTGALYNTCNDVIIINNKGKLDCTVNIVKQKTISDQSELSTKESTYKAYVKVSEPGNRTGHAYTHIATNLNVNMGAPDNPLQPDQAIYGFNNNVIQNDVKAIVDIKNLTKSNASERLYDVKVAVYESKASLDDIFNDKDPVVTMTGSMGY
;
A
#
# COMPACT_ATOMS: atom_id res chain seq x y z
N MET A 1 -57.59 -29.10 81.36
CA MET A 1 -57.48 -28.74 79.94
C MET A 1 -56.25 -29.41 79.34
N ARG A 2 -56.42 -30.46 78.54
CA ARG A 2 -55.34 -31.15 77.82
C ARG A 2 -55.03 -30.34 76.56
N LYS A 3 -53.85 -29.73 76.48
CA LYS A 3 -53.33 -29.13 75.25
C LYS A 3 -53.00 -30.26 74.26
N LEU A 4 -53.55 -30.18 73.06
CA LEU A 4 -53.15 -31.02 71.92
C LEU A 4 -51.65 -30.81 71.69
N LYS A 5 -50.92 -31.91 71.63
CA LYS A 5 -49.48 -31.93 71.40
C LYS A 5 -49.29 -31.71 69.88
N ASN A 6 -48.70 -30.58 69.49
CA ASN A 6 -48.18 -30.40 68.13
C ASN A 6 -47.08 -31.44 67.93
N ASP A 7 -47.31 -32.36 67.00
CA ASP A 7 -46.34 -33.35 66.56
C ASP A 7 -45.68 -32.85 65.27
N ASP A 8 -44.54 -32.15 65.41
CA ASP A 8 -43.73 -31.64 64.30
C ASP A 8 -42.76 -32.73 63.77
N ARG A 9 -43.25 -33.96 63.56
CA ARG A 9 -42.44 -35.09 63.07
C ARG A 9 -43.18 -35.91 62.02
N GLY A 10 -43.46 -35.30 60.88
CA GLY A 10 -43.87 -36.04 59.68
C GLY A 10 -44.49 -35.14 58.63
N VAL A 11 -43.92 -35.13 57.42
CA VAL A 11 -44.55 -34.51 56.25
C VAL A 11 -45.82 -35.31 55.93
N THR A 12 -46.97 -34.66 55.77
CA THR A 12 -48.20 -35.37 55.41
C THR A 12 -48.12 -35.89 53.96
N LEU A 13 -48.79 -37.01 53.67
CA LEU A 13 -48.83 -37.58 52.32
C LEU A 13 -49.34 -36.57 51.28
N VAL A 14 -50.30 -35.71 51.68
CA VAL A 14 -50.86 -34.66 50.83
C VAL A 14 -49.82 -33.59 50.52
N GLU A 15 -49.04 -33.13 51.51
CA GLU A 15 -47.96 -32.16 51.28
C GLU A 15 -46.89 -32.72 50.33
N ILE A 16 -46.56 -34.02 50.42
CA ILE A 16 -45.62 -34.67 49.48
C ILE A 16 -46.18 -34.68 48.06
N ILE A 17 -47.45 -35.10 47.89
CA ILE A 17 -48.10 -35.16 46.57
C ILE A 17 -48.20 -33.77 45.94
N VAL A 18 -48.62 -32.76 46.71
CA VAL A 18 -48.73 -31.37 46.23
C VAL A 18 -47.34 -30.82 45.88
N SER A 19 -46.32 -31.09 46.70
CA SER A 19 -44.94 -30.66 46.41
C SER A 19 -44.37 -31.29 45.14
N ILE A 20 -44.58 -32.60 44.93
CA ILE A 20 -44.15 -33.29 43.71
C ILE A 20 -44.93 -32.77 42.49
N ALA A 21 -46.23 -32.52 42.62
CA ALA A 21 -47.05 -31.98 41.54
C ALA A 21 -46.58 -30.57 41.12
N ILE A 22 -46.33 -29.68 42.09
CA ILE A 22 -45.79 -28.34 41.82
C ILE A 22 -44.38 -28.45 41.20
N LEU A 23 -43.52 -29.30 41.75
CA LEU A 23 -42.18 -29.53 41.20
C LEU A 23 -42.24 -30.03 39.75
N ALA A 24 -43.11 -30.99 39.44
CA ALA A 24 -43.27 -31.53 38.08
C ALA A 24 -43.75 -30.47 37.08
N ILE A 25 -44.68 -29.59 37.49
CA ILE A 25 -45.15 -28.47 36.67
C ILE A 25 -44.02 -27.48 36.38
N ILE A 26 -43.14 -27.22 37.35
CA ILE A 26 -42.03 -26.27 37.21
C ILE A 26 -40.84 -26.87 36.45
N VAL A 27 -40.51 -28.15 36.63
CA VAL A 27 -39.31 -28.75 36.03
C VAL A 27 -39.36 -28.76 34.50
N LEU A 28 -40.52 -29.00 33.89
CA LEU A 28 -40.66 -29.06 32.42
C LEU A 28 -40.25 -27.76 31.70
N PRO A 29 -40.80 -26.58 32.02
CA PRO A 29 -40.38 -25.33 31.38
C PRO A 29 -38.92 -24.97 31.71
N PHE A 30 -38.43 -25.27 32.92
CA PHE A 30 -37.04 -25.02 33.29
C PHE A 30 -36.05 -25.90 32.50
N LEU A 31 -36.37 -27.18 32.28
CA LEU A 31 -35.53 -28.08 31.49
C LEU A 31 -35.48 -27.63 30.02
N ASN A 32 -36.63 -27.24 29.44
CA ASN A 32 -36.67 -26.70 28.09
C ASN A 32 -35.88 -25.39 27.96
N ALA A 33 -36.00 -24.49 28.93
CA ALA A 33 -35.20 -23.26 28.98
C ALA A 33 -33.71 -23.56 29.10
N PHE A 34 -33.32 -24.53 29.95
CA PHE A 34 -31.93 -24.95 30.11
C PHE A 34 -31.36 -25.54 28.83
N VAL A 35 -32.05 -26.50 28.20
CA VAL A 35 -31.64 -27.11 26.93
C VAL A 35 -31.51 -26.05 25.83
N THR A 36 -32.46 -25.11 25.76
CA THR A 36 -32.41 -24.01 24.79
C THR A 36 -31.23 -23.10 25.05
N ALA A 37 -30.98 -22.70 26.30
CA ALA A 37 -29.83 -21.89 26.68
C ALA A 37 -28.50 -22.59 26.37
N THR A 38 -28.38 -23.90 26.67
CA THR A 38 -27.20 -24.69 26.31
C THR A 38 -26.99 -24.73 24.80
N LYS A 39 -28.05 -24.97 24.00
CA LYS A 39 -27.95 -24.97 22.53
C LYS A 39 -27.54 -23.61 21.99
N THR A 40 -28.14 -22.53 22.51
CA THR A 40 -27.80 -21.15 22.13
C THR A 40 -26.35 -20.82 22.48
N ASN A 41 -25.88 -21.20 23.67
CA ASN A 41 -24.49 -20.98 24.09
C ASN A 41 -23.50 -21.76 23.23
N VAL A 42 -23.80 -23.01 22.88
CA VAL A 42 -22.94 -23.81 21.98
C VAL A 42 -22.91 -23.20 20.57
N LYS A 43 -24.07 -22.76 20.05
CA LYS A 43 -24.14 -22.08 18.75
C LYS A 43 -23.34 -20.78 18.74
N ALA A 44 -23.53 -19.92 19.75
CA ALA A 44 -22.79 -18.67 19.88
C ALA A 44 -21.27 -18.91 20.00
N LYS A 45 -20.85 -19.93 20.75
CA LYS A 45 -19.44 -20.30 20.84
C LYS A 45 -18.87 -20.83 19.52
N ASN A 46 -19.67 -21.57 18.75
CA ASN A 46 -19.31 -22.06 17.42
C ASN A 46 -19.12 -20.89 16.44
N GLU A 47 -20.08 -19.98 16.38
CA GLU A 47 -20.01 -18.76 15.57
C GLU A 47 -18.80 -17.91 15.97
N MET A 48 -18.56 -17.70 17.26
CA MET A 48 -17.40 -16.93 17.75
C MET A 48 -16.07 -17.55 17.31
N ASN A 49 -15.90 -18.87 17.43
CA ASN A 49 -14.69 -19.55 16.99
C ASN A 49 -14.53 -19.52 15.45
N ALA A 50 -15.64 -19.65 14.70
CA ALA A 50 -15.62 -19.57 13.24
C ALA A 50 -15.28 -18.15 12.76
N THR A 51 -15.81 -17.11 13.41
CA THR A 51 -15.46 -15.71 13.15
C THR A 51 -13.99 -15.44 13.41
N HIS A 52 -13.45 -15.91 14.54
CA HIS A 52 -12.02 -15.78 14.82
C HIS A 52 -11.16 -16.43 13.73
N LEU A 53 -11.56 -17.61 13.25
CA LEU A 53 -10.85 -18.25 12.13
C LEU A 53 -10.96 -17.44 10.84
N ALA A 54 -12.16 -16.94 10.50
CA ALA A 54 -12.36 -16.13 9.30
C ALA A 54 -11.51 -14.85 9.34
N THR A 55 -11.41 -14.19 10.50
CA THR A 55 -10.54 -13.03 10.72
C THR A 55 -9.07 -13.39 10.54
N ASN A 56 -8.60 -14.47 11.16
CA ASN A 56 -7.22 -14.91 11.02
C ASN A 56 -6.85 -15.22 9.56
N ILE A 57 -7.74 -15.93 8.85
CA ILE A 57 -7.57 -16.19 7.41
C ILE A 57 -7.53 -14.86 6.63
N MET A 58 -8.42 -13.93 6.96
CA MET A 58 -8.48 -12.64 6.27
C MET A 58 -7.19 -11.84 6.46
N GLU A 59 -6.70 -11.74 7.69
CA GLU A 59 -5.43 -11.09 7.99
C GLU A 59 -4.23 -11.78 7.33
N GLY A 60 -4.22 -13.12 7.28
CA GLY A 60 -3.19 -13.87 6.59
C GLY A 60 -3.20 -13.62 5.09
N ILE A 61 -4.38 -13.49 4.49
CA ILE A 61 -4.53 -13.11 3.08
C ILE A 61 -4.03 -11.68 2.85
N GLU A 62 -4.41 -10.71 3.69
CA GLU A 62 -3.99 -9.31 3.57
C GLU A 62 -2.47 -9.11 3.71
N LYS A 63 -1.76 -10.03 4.39
CA LYS A 63 -0.29 -9.99 4.55
C LYS A 63 0.46 -10.61 3.38
N ASN A 64 -0.22 -11.30 2.47
CA ASN A 64 0.40 -12.09 1.42
C ASN A 64 0.06 -11.55 0.03
N SER A 65 1.05 -11.49 -0.85
CA SER A 65 0.79 -11.29 -2.28
C SER A 65 -0.05 -12.46 -2.82
N MET A 66 -0.90 -12.24 -3.83
CA MET A 66 -1.64 -13.30 -4.53
C MET A 66 -0.75 -14.48 -4.97
N LYS A 67 0.49 -14.21 -5.41
CA LYS A 67 1.48 -15.24 -5.77
C LYS A 67 1.93 -16.06 -4.57
N THR A 68 2.22 -15.40 -3.45
CA THR A 68 2.60 -16.08 -2.20
C THR A 68 1.43 -16.88 -1.66
N LEU A 69 0.21 -16.32 -1.67
CA LEU A 69 -1.02 -17.00 -1.30
C LEU A 69 -1.22 -18.27 -2.13
N ALA A 70 -1.20 -18.15 -3.46
CA ALA A 70 -1.35 -19.29 -4.37
C ALA A 70 -0.31 -20.38 -4.09
N TYR A 71 0.94 -19.98 -3.83
CA TYR A 71 2.00 -20.92 -3.47
C TYR A 71 1.69 -21.70 -2.20
N GLN A 72 1.36 -21.00 -1.11
CA GLN A 72 1.07 -21.63 0.18
C GLN A 72 -0.07 -22.65 0.09
N PHE A 73 -1.10 -22.35 -0.70
CA PHE A 73 -2.21 -23.28 -0.91
C PHE A 73 -1.85 -24.48 -1.79
N ASN A 74 -0.93 -24.35 -2.75
CA ASN A 74 -0.51 -25.47 -3.60
C ASN A 74 0.64 -26.30 -3.00
N TYR A 75 1.39 -25.73 -2.06
CA TYR A 75 2.56 -26.33 -1.41
C TYR A 75 2.53 -26.17 0.12
N PRO A 76 1.43 -26.54 0.82
CA PRO A 76 1.25 -26.20 2.23
C PRO A 76 2.23 -26.91 3.18
N SER A 77 2.85 -28.02 2.75
CA SER A 77 3.89 -28.72 3.52
C SER A 77 5.20 -27.96 3.61
N GLU A 78 5.40 -26.93 2.77
CA GLU A 78 6.64 -26.16 2.70
C GLU A 78 6.58 -24.85 3.49
N GLY A 79 5.41 -24.52 4.03
CA GLY A 79 5.16 -23.31 4.80
C GLY A 79 3.73 -22.85 4.60
N PHE A 80 3.06 -22.49 5.69
CA PHE A 80 1.70 -21.99 5.67
C PHE A 80 1.46 -21.01 6.83
N ASP A 81 1.27 -19.73 6.50
CA ASP A 81 1.05 -18.63 7.45
C ASP A 81 -0.32 -17.95 7.30
N VAL A 82 -1.16 -18.40 6.36
CA VAL A 82 -2.45 -17.76 6.09
C VAL A 82 -3.43 -17.91 7.25
N ALA A 83 -3.32 -18.96 8.07
CA ALA A 83 -4.22 -19.13 9.21
C ALA A 83 -3.56 -19.84 10.40
N ASP A 84 -3.73 -19.25 11.58
CA ASP A 84 -3.38 -19.91 12.84
C ASP A 84 -4.20 -21.19 13.03
N GLY A 85 -3.56 -22.21 13.60
CA GLY A 85 -4.21 -23.51 13.85
C GLY A 85 -4.28 -24.42 12.62
N PHE A 86 -3.67 -24.02 11.49
CA PHE A 86 -3.39 -24.92 10.39
C PHE A 86 -2.21 -25.83 10.72
N ASN A 87 -2.40 -27.14 10.67
CA ASN A 87 -1.32 -28.09 10.91
C ASN A 87 -1.50 -29.37 10.08
N ILE A 88 -0.64 -29.60 9.09
CA ILE A 88 -0.73 -30.79 8.23
C ILE A 88 -0.67 -32.11 9.03
N SER A 89 0.05 -32.14 10.16
CA SER A 89 0.19 -33.34 11.00
C SER A 89 -1.11 -33.78 11.67
N ASP A 90 -2.09 -32.88 11.83
CA ASP A 90 -3.32 -33.13 12.56
C ASP A 90 -4.52 -33.48 11.65
N GLY A 91 -4.23 -33.70 10.36
CA GLY A 91 -5.20 -33.93 9.30
C GLY A 91 -5.71 -32.66 8.61
N SER A 92 -5.19 -31.47 8.97
CA SER A 92 -5.48 -30.26 8.20
C SER A 92 -4.90 -30.36 6.78
N SER A 93 -5.57 -29.77 5.79
CA SER A 93 -5.06 -29.72 4.42
C SER A 93 -5.46 -28.41 3.75
N ALA A 94 -4.67 -27.95 2.79
CA ALA A 94 -4.98 -26.79 1.97
C ALA A 94 -4.72 -27.12 0.50
N CYS A 95 -5.54 -26.57 -0.40
CA CYS A 95 -5.38 -26.73 -1.83
C CYS A 95 -5.98 -25.55 -2.61
N GLU A 96 -5.53 -25.38 -3.85
CA GLU A 96 -6.24 -24.57 -4.85
C GLU A 96 -7.31 -25.43 -5.55
N LEU A 97 -8.44 -24.81 -5.87
CA LEU A 97 -9.56 -25.41 -6.58
C LEU A 97 -9.81 -24.72 -7.92
N LEU A 98 -10.09 -25.52 -8.94
CA LEU A 98 -10.59 -25.07 -10.24
C LEU A 98 -12.11 -25.14 -10.27
N LYS A 99 -12.79 -24.01 -10.51
CA LYS A 99 -14.24 -24.02 -10.77
C LYS A 99 -14.54 -24.20 -12.25
N LYS A 100 -15.15 -25.32 -12.65
CA LYS A 100 -15.58 -25.61 -14.02
C LYS A 100 -17.00 -26.16 -14.07
N SER A 101 -17.85 -25.59 -14.92
CA SER A 101 -19.24 -26.04 -15.12
C SER A 101 -20.05 -26.20 -13.81
N GLY A 102 -19.85 -25.28 -12.86
CA GLY A 102 -20.53 -25.28 -11.56
C GLY A 102 -19.95 -26.25 -10.52
N LYS A 103 -18.90 -27.01 -10.86
CA LYS A 103 -18.19 -27.90 -9.94
C LYS A 103 -16.80 -27.37 -9.63
N PHE A 104 -16.24 -27.80 -8.50
CA PHE A 104 -14.87 -27.52 -8.12
C PHE A 104 -14.08 -28.81 -8.15
N ASP A 105 -12.93 -28.79 -8.81
CA ASP A 105 -11.98 -29.88 -8.87
C ASP A 105 -10.64 -29.41 -8.32
N ASN A 106 -9.80 -30.33 -7.84
CA ASN A 106 -8.41 -29.97 -7.53
C ASN A 106 -7.69 -29.52 -8.79
N VAL A 107 -6.85 -28.50 -8.64
CA VAL A 107 -5.97 -28.10 -9.72
C VAL A 107 -4.92 -29.17 -10.01
N LYS A 108 -4.41 -29.18 -11.24
CA LYS A 108 -3.28 -30.01 -11.65
C LYS A 108 -2.04 -29.13 -11.69
N ARG A 109 -1.07 -29.42 -10.82
CA ARG A 109 0.24 -28.78 -10.83
C ARG A 109 1.14 -29.48 -11.86
N LEU A 110 2.24 -28.83 -12.22
CA LEU A 110 3.20 -29.38 -13.20
C LEU A 110 3.72 -30.77 -12.77
N GLU A 111 3.98 -30.96 -11.49
CA GLU A 111 4.45 -32.22 -10.89
C GLU A 111 3.40 -33.34 -10.86
N ASP A 112 2.10 -33.00 -10.94
CA ASP A 112 1.00 -33.98 -10.93
C ASP A 112 0.71 -34.54 -12.34
N ILE A 113 1.37 -34.00 -13.37
CA ILE A 113 1.12 -34.33 -14.77
C ILE A 113 2.11 -35.40 -15.24
N SER A 114 1.59 -36.42 -15.95
CA SER A 114 2.40 -37.48 -16.54
C SER A 114 3.51 -36.91 -17.45
N ALA A 115 4.71 -37.49 -17.35
CA ALA A 115 5.86 -37.12 -18.17
C ALA A 115 5.63 -37.32 -19.68
N GLU A 116 4.66 -38.17 -20.06
CA GLU A 116 4.32 -38.50 -21.45
C GLU A 116 3.49 -37.42 -22.16
N ILE A 117 2.93 -36.45 -21.42
CA ILE A 117 2.17 -35.34 -22.01
C ILE A 117 3.13 -34.35 -22.65
N VAL A 118 3.02 -34.24 -23.99
CA VAL A 118 3.89 -33.40 -24.83
C VAL A 118 3.65 -31.91 -24.61
N ASN A 119 2.39 -31.49 -24.45
CA ASN A 119 2.04 -30.09 -24.17
C ASN A 119 1.45 -29.96 -22.75
N LYS A 120 2.32 -29.77 -21.76
CA LYS A 120 1.91 -29.68 -20.35
C LYS A 120 1.11 -28.42 -20.06
N ASP A 121 1.33 -27.34 -20.81
CA ASP A 121 0.65 -26.07 -20.64
C ASP A 121 -0.87 -26.13 -20.89
N ASP A 122 -1.33 -27.11 -21.69
CA ASP A 122 -2.75 -27.34 -21.96
C ASP A 122 -3.47 -28.07 -20.81
N VAL A 123 -2.71 -28.67 -19.88
CA VAL A 123 -3.23 -29.58 -18.85
C VAL A 123 -3.03 -29.02 -17.43
N ILE A 124 -2.05 -28.14 -17.23
CA ILE A 124 -1.85 -27.42 -15.96
C ILE A 124 -3.04 -26.50 -15.73
N THR A 125 -3.67 -26.65 -14.57
CA THR A 125 -4.80 -25.80 -14.16
C THR A 125 -4.54 -25.00 -12.90
N SER A 126 -3.40 -25.21 -12.23
CA SER A 126 -2.99 -24.38 -11.10
C SER A 126 -2.54 -23.00 -11.56
N CYS A 127 -2.86 -21.97 -10.77
CA CYS A 127 -2.36 -20.62 -10.98
C CYS A 127 -0.90 -20.43 -10.54
N ILE A 128 -0.25 -21.42 -9.93
CA ILE A 128 1.16 -21.33 -9.53
C ILE A 128 1.90 -22.62 -9.90
N HIS A 129 3.15 -22.48 -10.34
CA HIS A 129 4.04 -23.62 -10.48
C HIS A 129 5.48 -23.22 -10.22
N LYS A 130 6.24 -24.15 -9.65
CA LYS A 130 7.69 -24.00 -9.46
C LYS A 130 8.42 -24.01 -10.79
N THR A 131 9.40 -23.11 -10.93
CA THR A 131 10.39 -23.19 -12.01
C THR A 131 11.60 -24.03 -11.58
N ASP A 132 11.83 -24.15 -10.27
CA ASP A 132 12.86 -24.98 -9.66
C ASP A 132 12.26 -25.82 -8.52
N ALA A 133 12.63 -27.10 -8.45
CA ALA A 133 12.18 -28.01 -7.40
C ALA A 133 12.67 -27.58 -5.99
N SER A 134 13.79 -26.85 -5.88
CA SER A 134 14.32 -26.39 -4.60
C SER A 134 13.69 -25.10 -4.07
N ALA A 135 12.75 -24.50 -4.79
CA ALA A 135 12.19 -23.21 -4.45
C ALA A 135 11.45 -23.23 -3.09
N GLN A 136 11.64 -22.20 -2.27
CA GLN A 136 11.09 -22.10 -0.91
C GLN A 136 10.20 -20.88 -0.73
N ILE A 137 9.35 -20.90 0.32
CA ILE A 137 8.45 -19.79 0.65
C ILE A 137 9.22 -18.48 0.83
N GLY A 138 9.09 -17.56 -0.13
CA GLY A 138 9.85 -16.30 -0.18
C GLY A 138 10.71 -16.12 -1.44
N ASP A 139 11.10 -17.22 -2.11
CA ASP A 139 11.82 -17.19 -3.38
C ASP A 139 10.86 -16.94 -4.55
N THR A 140 10.13 -15.83 -4.50
CA THR A 140 9.06 -15.54 -5.46
C THR A 140 9.54 -15.48 -6.91
N SER A 141 10.83 -15.29 -7.17
CA SER A 141 11.42 -15.34 -8.52
C SER A 141 11.52 -16.75 -9.12
N LEU A 142 11.45 -17.79 -8.28
CA LEU A 142 11.57 -19.21 -8.68
C LEU A 142 10.21 -19.89 -8.88
N TRP A 143 9.12 -19.11 -8.87
CA TRP A 143 7.79 -19.60 -9.17
C TRP A 143 7.13 -18.72 -10.23
N ASN A 144 6.29 -19.32 -11.05
CA ASN A 144 5.53 -18.60 -12.07
C ASN A 144 4.05 -18.61 -11.71
N PHE A 145 3.48 -17.41 -11.58
CA PHE A 145 2.05 -17.22 -11.42
C PHE A 145 1.41 -17.15 -12.80
N ARG A 146 0.51 -18.09 -13.09
CA ARG A 146 -0.31 -18.11 -14.30
C ARG A 146 -1.67 -17.54 -13.96
N GLU A 147 -1.98 -16.42 -14.59
CA GLU A 147 -3.26 -15.75 -14.37
C GLU A 147 -4.40 -16.52 -15.04
N SER A 148 -5.54 -16.56 -14.36
CA SER A 148 -6.79 -17.04 -14.95
C SER A 148 -7.42 -15.94 -15.80
N ASP A 149 -7.96 -16.27 -16.98
CA ASP A 149 -8.72 -15.33 -17.83
C ASP A 149 -9.94 -14.72 -17.10
N ALA A 150 -10.46 -15.44 -16.10
CA ALA A 150 -11.54 -14.97 -15.26
C ALA A 150 -11.06 -14.01 -14.15
N HIS A 151 -9.76 -13.98 -13.86
CA HIS A 151 -9.14 -13.32 -12.70
C HIS A 151 -9.82 -13.66 -11.37
N LYS A 152 -10.27 -14.92 -11.27
CA LYS A 152 -10.96 -15.48 -10.12
C LYS A 152 -10.31 -16.77 -9.68
N TYR A 153 -10.05 -16.90 -8.39
CA TYR A 153 -9.31 -17.99 -7.79
C TYR A 153 -10.03 -18.51 -6.54
N TYR A 154 -9.84 -19.79 -6.26
CA TYR A 154 -10.51 -20.48 -5.17
C TYR A 154 -9.50 -21.31 -4.39
N PHE A 155 -9.42 -21.06 -3.10
CA PHE A 155 -8.51 -21.75 -2.20
C PHE A 155 -9.29 -22.37 -1.05
N TYR A 156 -8.97 -23.60 -0.71
CA TYR A 156 -9.70 -24.38 0.28
C TYR A 156 -8.78 -24.86 1.38
N MET A 157 -9.30 -24.88 2.60
CA MET A 157 -8.67 -25.43 3.78
C MET A 157 -9.62 -26.39 4.47
N SER A 158 -9.15 -27.56 4.87
CA SER A 158 -9.90 -28.51 5.70
C SER A 158 -9.26 -28.66 7.07
N GLY A 159 -10.09 -28.89 8.09
CA GLY A 159 -9.63 -29.38 9.39
C GLY A 159 -8.93 -28.36 10.28
N VAL A 160 -8.99 -27.07 9.96
CA VAL A 160 -8.30 -25.98 10.66
C VAL A 160 -8.85 -25.82 12.08
N GLN A 161 -7.97 -25.84 13.07
CA GLN A 161 -8.38 -25.76 14.47
C GLN A 161 -8.63 -24.31 14.92
N SER A 162 -9.82 -24.04 15.47
CA SER A 162 -10.14 -22.78 16.16
C SER A 162 -10.88 -23.04 17.47
N GLY A 163 -10.21 -22.73 18.57
CA GLY A 163 -10.64 -23.12 19.91
C GLY A 163 -10.67 -24.65 20.08
N THR A 164 -11.83 -25.20 20.46
CA THR A 164 -12.02 -26.64 20.70
C THR A 164 -12.60 -27.40 19.50
N LYS A 165 -12.78 -26.73 18.35
CA LYS A 165 -13.40 -27.32 17.15
C LYS A 165 -12.48 -27.14 15.93
N LYS A 166 -12.75 -27.97 14.92
CA LYS A 166 -12.15 -27.87 13.59
C LYS A 166 -13.18 -27.33 12.59
N TYR A 167 -12.70 -26.60 11.59
CA TYR A 167 -13.51 -25.99 10.55
C TYR A 167 -12.85 -26.18 9.18
N ASN A 168 -13.67 -26.06 8.14
CA ASN A 168 -13.20 -25.97 6.77
C ASN A 168 -13.42 -24.52 6.29
N ALA A 169 -12.59 -24.02 5.37
CA ALA A 169 -12.71 -22.67 4.85
C ALA A 169 -12.55 -22.66 3.32
N LEU A 170 -13.37 -21.85 2.65
CA LEU A 170 -13.25 -21.54 1.23
C LEU A 170 -12.94 -20.05 1.10
N VAL A 171 -11.81 -19.74 0.51
CA VAL A 171 -11.38 -18.40 0.13
C VAL A 171 -11.65 -18.23 -1.36
N THR A 172 -12.40 -17.19 -1.71
CA THR A 172 -12.60 -16.76 -3.10
C THR A 172 -11.91 -15.42 -3.29
N VAL A 173 -11.10 -15.31 -4.33
CA VAL A 173 -10.37 -14.09 -4.69
C VAL A 173 -10.80 -13.68 -6.10
N ASP A 174 -11.29 -12.46 -6.29
CA ASP A 174 -11.89 -12.00 -7.55
C ASP A 174 -11.48 -10.56 -7.89
N ALA A 175 -10.80 -10.34 -9.02
CA ALA A 175 -10.44 -9.00 -9.49
C ALA A 175 -11.39 -8.44 -10.55
N LYS A 176 -12.44 -9.16 -10.95
CA LYS A 176 -13.48 -8.61 -11.84
C LYS A 176 -14.64 -8.09 -11.01
N SER A 177 -14.90 -6.78 -11.12
CA SER A 177 -16.14 -6.20 -10.60
C SER A 177 -17.29 -6.47 -11.58
N ASP A 178 -18.48 -6.73 -11.04
CA ASP A 178 -19.73 -6.67 -11.81
C ASP A 178 -20.19 -5.21 -12.05
N ALA A 179 -19.51 -4.23 -11.46
CA ALA A 179 -19.77 -2.82 -11.72
C ALA A 179 -19.33 -2.43 -13.13
N THR A 180 -19.94 -1.36 -13.65
CA THR A 180 -19.55 -0.78 -14.95
C THR A 180 -19.10 0.65 -14.77
N LYS A 181 -17.93 0.99 -15.32
CA LYS A 181 -17.48 2.38 -15.44
C LYS A 181 -17.87 2.97 -16.78
N VAL A 182 -17.96 4.29 -16.84
CA VAL A 182 -18.16 5.01 -18.09
C VAL A 182 -16.79 5.42 -18.59
N ASN A 183 -16.41 4.93 -19.77
CA ASN A 183 -15.18 5.31 -20.44
C ASN A 183 -15.23 6.83 -20.71
N PRO A 184 -14.29 7.63 -20.16
CA PRO A 184 -14.35 9.09 -20.25
C PRO A 184 -14.11 9.62 -21.67
N THR A 185 -13.50 8.82 -22.56
CA THR A 185 -13.22 9.19 -23.95
C THR A 185 -14.33 8.76 -24.91
N THR A 186 -14.96 7.61 -24.67
CA THR A 186 -15.96 7.04 -25.61
C THR A 186 -17.40 7.15 -25.10
N GLY A 187 -17.61 7.47 -23.83
CA GLY A 187 -18.92 7.51 -23.18
C GLY A 187 -19.60 6.14 -23.02
N LYS A 188 -18.91 5.05 -23.39
CA LYS A 188 -19.44 3.68 -23.30
C LYS A 188 -19.34 3.15 -21.88
N LYS A 189 -20.33 2.35 -21.48
CA LYS A 189 -20.23 1.51 -20.28
C LYS A 189 -19.28 0.36 -20.58
N GLU A 190 -18.24 0.23 -19.77
CA GLU A 190 -17.27 -0.85 -19.81
C GLU A 190 -17.21 -1.52 -18.43
N PRO A 191 -16.81 -2.80 -18.33
CA PRO A 191 -16.62 -3.46 -17.05
C PRO A 191 -15.65 -2.64 -16.19
N ASP A 192 -16.01 -2.42 -14.93
CA ASP A 192 -15.19 -1.71 -13.96
C ASP A 192 -14.13 -2.66 -13.38
N ASN A 193 -13.20 -3.08 -14.25
CA ASN A 193 -12.29 -4.15 -13.94
C ASN A 193 -11.23 -3.70 -12.90
N LYS A 194 -11.27 -4.26 -11.69
CA LYS A 194 -10.28 -3.97 -10.63
C LYS A 194 -8.89 -4.49 -10.95
N VAL A 195 -8.76 -5.36 -11.96
CA VAL A 195 -7.47 -5.80 -12.57
C VAL A 195 -6.58 -4.62 -12.97
N THR A 196 -7.14 -3.44 -13.21
CA THR A 196 -6.39 -2.24 -13.61
C THR A 196 -6.31 -1.15 -12.53
N GLU A 197 -6.84 -1.38 -11.33
CA GLU A 197 -7.07 -0.32 -10.34
C GLU A 197 -6.19 -0.45 -9.10
N TYR A 198 -4.91 -0.08 -9.22
CA TYR A 198 -4.15 0.64 -8.18
C TYR A 198 -2.86 1.25 -8.78
N ASN A 199 -2.37 2.31 -8.14
CA ASN A 199 -1.36 3.28 -8.62
C ASN A 199 -0.19 2.70 -9.44
N MET A 200 -0.26 2.89 -10.77
CA MET A 200 0.90 2.92 -11.68
C MET A 200 1.73 4.20 -11.49
N ASP A 201 1.76 4.76 -10.28
CA ASP A 201 2.58 5.93 -10.03
C ASP A 201 4.03 5.47 -10.02
N GLU A 202 4.83 5.98 -10.97
CA GLU A 202 6.28 5.92 -10.85
C GLU A 202 6.65 6.62 -9.54
N VAL A 203 6.88 5.82 -8.50
CA VAL A 203 7.40 6.27 -7.21
C VAL A 203 8.91 6.08 -7.21
N ALA A 204 9.63 6.91 -6.47
CA ALA A 204 11.03 6.64 -6.22
C ALA A 204 11.14 5.33 -5.43
N ASP A 205 11.91 4.35 -5.91
CA ASP A 205 12.16 3.13 -5.13
C ASP A 205 12.99 3.46 -3.89
N MET A 206 12.31 3.50 -2.74
CA MET A 206 12.92 3.72 -1.43
C MET A 206 13.11 2.42 -0.65
N SER A 207 12.85 1.24 -1.23
CA SER A 207 12.92 -0.03 -0.50
C SER A 207 14.34 -0.34 0.00
N ALA A 208 15.35 0.24 -0.66
CA ALA A 208 16.77 0.13 -0.31
C ALA A 208 17.34 1.41 0.34
N MET A 209 16.48 2.33 0.79
CA MET A 209 16.93 3.55 1.45
C MET A 209 17.64 3.24 2.77
N ASP A 210 18.84 3.77 2.93
CA ASP A 210 19.65 3.62 4.14
C ASP A 210 20.05 5.00 4.65
N ALA A 211 19.65 5.35 5.88
CA ALA A 211 19.89 6.66 6.48
C ALA A 211 21.39 7.03 6.61
N ASN A 212 22.31 6.06 6.54
CA ASN A 212 23.75 6.34 6.54
C ASN A 212 24.23 6.91 5.20
N PHE A 213 23.50 6.65 4.12
CA PHE A 213 23.89 7.03 2.76
C PHE A 213 22.86 7.92 2.06
N ASP A 214 21.62 7.94 2.54
CA ASP A 214 20.48 8.50 1.86
C ASP A 214 19.71 9.44 2.80
N CYS A 215 19.13 10.51 2.26
CA CYS A 215 18.33 11.47 3.03
C CYS A 215 17.09 11.93 2.29
N MET A 216 16.10 12.43 3.02
CA MET A 216 14.85 12.91 2.44
C MET A 216 14.42 14.27 2.99
N SER A 217 13.68 15.02 2.18
CA SER A 217 12.95 16.22 2.57
C SER A 217 11.55 16.17 1.96
N ALA A 218 10.56 16.68 2.71
CA ALA A 218 9.21 16.91 2.24
C ALA A 218 8.77 18.35 2.51
N ASP A 219 7.81 18.85 1.73
CA ASP A 219 7.19 20.17 1.97
C ASP A 219 6.59 20.24 3.38
N LYS A 220 7.10 21.16 4.20
CA LYS A 220 6.62 21.38 5.59
C LYS A 220 5.40 22.31 5.66
N TYR A 221 5.28 23.25 4.72
CA TYR A 221 4.26 24.31 4.74
C TYR A 221 3.41 24.27 3.47
N SER A 222 2.09 24.40 3.61
CA SER A 222 1.18 24.47 2.47
C SER A 222 1.23 25.85 1.79
N ALA A 223 0.80 25.92 0.52
CA ALA A 223 0.67 27.20 -0.19
C ALA A 223 -0.22 28.20 0.58
N THR A 224 -1.29 27.73 1.23
CA THR A 224 -2.18 28.54 2.08
C THR A 224 -1.42 29.21 3.23
N ASN A 225 -0.51 28.49 3.89
CA ASN A 225 0.29 29.07 4.98
C ASN A 225 1.20 30.20 4.47
N ILE A 226 1.83 30.00 3.30
CA ILE A 226 2.73 31.00 2.71
C ILE A 226 1.97 32.23 2.22
N ILE A 227 0.81 32.05 1.59
CA ILE A 227 -0.06 33.15 1.14
C ILE A 227 -0.51 34.00 2.33
N ALA A 228 -0.93 33.35 3.43
CA ALA A 228 -1.30 34.05 4.66
C ALA A 228 -0.12 34.84 5.24
N ALA A 229 1.10 34.26 5.24
CA ALA A 229 2.30 34.93 5.73
C ALA A 229 2.58 36.23 4.97
N PHE A 230 2.44 36.25 3.64
CA PHE A 230 2.60 37.48 2.85
C PHE A 230 1.50 38.50 3.09
N ASN A 231 0.23 38.08 3.11
CA ASN A 231 -0.90 39.00 3.32
C ASN A 231 -0.91 39.65 4.72
N ASN A 232 -0.23 39.06 5.70
CA ASN A 232 -0.03 39.64 7.02
C ASN A 232 1.14 40.64 7.10
N MET A 233 1.95 40.80 6.03
CA MET A 233 3.07 41.73 6.02
C MET A 233 2.61 43.18 5.82
N PRO A 234 3.22 44.17 6.51
CA PRO A 234 2.92 45.57 6.30
C PRO A 234 3.13 46.00 4.84
N GLY A 235 2.13 46.66 4.25
CA GLY A 235 2.17 47.15 2.88
C GLY A 235 1.98 46.08 1.80
N VAL A 236 1.56 44.86 2.19
CA VAL A 236 1.24 43.76 1.29
C VAL A 236 -0.24 43.40 1.45
N GLY A 237 -0.93 43.14 0.34
CA GLY A 237 -2.34 42.72 0.38
C GLY A 237 -2.81 42.16 -0.95
N GLY A 238 -3.76 41.23 -0.89
CA GLY A 238 -4.32 40.58 -2.09
C GLY A 238 -3.32 39.70 -2.83
N ILE A 239 -2.36 39.11 -2.10
CA ILE A 239 -1.44 38.11 -2.64
C ILE A 239 -2.18 36.79 -2.82
N THR A 240 -2.10 36.24 -4.02
CA THR A 240 -2.54 34.89 -4.36
C THR A 240 -1.32 34.01 -4.66
N GLN A 241 -1.53 32.71 -4.86
CA GLN A 241 -0.45 31.78 -5.18
C GLN A 241 0.28 32.13 -6.49
N GLU A 242 -0.38 32.79 -7.43
CA GLU A 242 0.18 33.20 -8.73
C GLU A 242 1.23 34.32 -8.61
N ASP A 243 1.13 35.13 -7.55
CA ASP A 243 2.06 36.23 -7.30
C ASP A 243 3.38 35.78 -6.66
N ILE A 244 3.43 34.53 -6.19
CA ILE A 244 4.53 34.00 -5.37
C ILE A 244 5.45 33.13 -6.24
N LYS A 245 6.74 33.47 -6.20
CA LYS A 245 7.82 32.61 -6.66
C LYS A 245 8.43 31.85 -5.49
N ARG A 246 8.38 30.51 -5.53
CA ARG A 246 9.07 29.59 -4.63
C ARG A 246 10.44 29.20 -5.19
N THR A 247 11.43 29.13 -4.31
CA THR A 247 12.77 28.60 -4.56
C THR A 247 13.12 27.60 -3.46
N ILE A 248 13.30 26.34 -3.84
CA ILE A 248 13.79 25.25 -2.99
C ILE A 248 15.28 25.11 -3.27
N THR A 249 16.14 25.20 -2.26
CA THR A 249 17.58 25.06 -2.42
C THR A 249 18.09 23.87 -1.63
N ILE A 250 18.73 22.93 -2.32
CA ILE A 250 19.46 21.80 -1.77
C ILE A 250 20.95 22.13 -1.82
N ASP A 251 21.55 22.46 -0.68
CA ASP A 251 22.99 22.66 -0.55
C ASP A 251 23.66 21.37 -0.08
N ILE A 252 24.50 20.80 -0.93
CA ILE A 252 25.34 19.63 -0.64
C ILE A 252 26.78 20.13 -0.49
N GLU A 253 27.28 20.10 0.74
CA GLU A 253 28.60 20.62 1.07
C GLU A 253 29.47 19.64 1.84
N LYS A 254 30.75 19.65 1.50
CA LYS A 254 31.81 19.03 2.30
C LYS A 254 32.36 20.04 3.29
N TYR A 255 32.36 19.73 4.57
CA TYR A 255 32.81 20.62 5.66
C TYR A 255 33.69 19.84 6.67
N GLY A 256 34.48 20.56 7.46
CA GLY A 256 35.46 19.97 8.38
C GLY A 256 36.91 19.96 7.86
N ALA A 257 37.83 19.44 8.69
CA ALA A 257 39.27 19.48 8.45
C ALA A 257 39.71 18.62 7.25
N ALA A 258 40.86 18.97 6.65
CA ALA A 258 41.29 18.53 5.32
C ALA A 258 41.39 17.00 5.11
N SER A 259 41.53 16.20 6.17
CA SER A 259 41.70 14.74 6.06
C SER A 259 40.40 13.93 6.13
N ASN A 260 39.29 14.50 6.64
CA ASN A 260 37.98 13.81 6.78
C ASN A 260 36.84 14.81 6.63
N LYS A 261 36.55 15.25 5.40
CA LYS A 261 35.42 16.15 5.19
C LYS A 261 34.10 15.38 5.26
N ALA A 262 33.31 15.70 6.28
CA ALA A 262 31.94 15.28 6.42
C ALA A 262 31.07 15.92 5.31
N THR A 263 30.02 15.23 4.89
CA THR A 263 28.97 15.72 4.02
C THR A 263 27.82 16.21 4.87
N LYS A 264 27.33 17.41 4.55
CA LYS A 264 26.06 17.93 5.08
C LYS A 264 25.17 18.34 3.93
N VAL A 265 23.90 17.96 4.02
CA VAL A 265 22.85 18.33 3.08
C VAL A 265 21.83 19.19 3.81
N THR A 266 21.63 20.40 3.29
CA THR A 266 20.65 21.35 3.80
C THR A 266 19.61 21.63 2.73
N VAL A 267 18.33 21.52 3.07
CA VAL A 267 17.22 21.96 2.21
C VAL A 267 16.62 23.24 2.79
N SER A 268 16.46 24.27 1.96
CA SER A 268 15.85 25.53 2.37
C SER A 268 14.79 26.02 1.40
N TYR A 269 13.76 26.67 1.93
CA TYR A 269 12.65 27.21 1.16
C TYR A 269 12.64 28.72 1.26
N SER A 270 12.57 29.40 0.11
CA SER A 270 12.40 30.84 0.00
C SER A 270 11.26 31.18 -0.95
N TYR A 271 10.49 32.18 -0.60
CA TYR A 271 9.34 32.65 -1.34
C TYR A 271 9.52 34.15 -1.60
N SER A 272 9.15 34.62 -2.79
CA SER A 272 9.27 36.03 -3.12
C SER A 272 8.07 36.50 -3.93
N ILE A 273 7.72 37.78 -3.75
CA ILE A 273 6.69 38.47 -4.52
C ILE A 273 7.29 39.69 -5.20
N ASN A 274 6.72 40.04 -6.35
CA ASN A 274 6.97 41.31 -7.03
C ASN A 274 5.65 41.78 -7.65
N LYS A 275 4.77 42.37 -6.82
CA LYS A 275 3.42 42.80 -7.21
C LYS A 275 3.25 44.30 -6.95
N ASN A 276 2.75 45.03 -7.94
CA ASN A 276 2.48 46.48 -7.84
C ASN A 276 3.67 47.31 -7.30
N GLY A 277 4.90 46.94 -7.68
CA GLY A 277 6.13 47.60 -7.20
C GLY A 277 6.58 47.19 -5.80
N VAL A 278 5.81 46.37 -5.08
CA VAL A 278 6.17 45.82 -3.77
C VAL A 278 6.95 44.52 -3.96
N ARG A 279 8.20 44.51 -3.46
CA ARG A 279 9.08 43.34 -3.43
C ARG A 279 9.29 42.89 -2.00
N LYS A 280 8.98 41.63 -1.72
CA LYS A 280 9.19 41.01 -0.41
C LYS A 280 9.70 39.59 -0.59
N THR A 281 10.49 39.13 0.38
CA THR A 281 10.96 37.75 0.49
C THR A 281 10.53 37.19 1.83
N PHE A 282 10.13 35.92 1.83
CA PHE A 282 9.71 35.17 3.00
C PHE A 282 10.39 33.79 3.03
N PRO A 283 10.88 33.32 4.18
CA PRO A 283 11.15 34.13 5.37
C PRO A 283 12.15 35.27 5.06
N ASP A 284 12.14 36.33 5.88
CA ASP A 284 13.15 37.39 5.77
C ASP A 284 14.55 36.75 5.94
N PRO A 285 15.48 36.93 4.98
CA PRO A 285 16.81 36.34 5.06
C PRO A 285 17.62 36.71 6.31
N ASN A 286 17.29 37.83 6.96
CA ASN A 286 17.96 38.33 8.17
C ASN A 286 17.21 38.00 9.46
N SER A 287 16.09 37.26 9.39
CA SER A 287 15.28 36.89 10.55
C SER A 287 15.62 35.47 11.02
N ALA A 288 15.51 35.23 12.33
CA ALA A 288 15.59 33.89 12.92
C ALA A 288 14.51 32.93 12.36
N LEU A 289 13.40 33.47 11.83
CA LEU A 289 12.36 32.67 11.17
C LEU A 289 12.91 31.89 9.96
N LYS A 290 14.03 32.32 9.37
CA LYS A 290 14.69 31.59 8.27
C LYS A 290 15.06 30.16 8.65
N ASP A 291 15.39 29.93 9.91
CA ASP A 291 15.83 28.61 10.38
C ASP A 291 14.67 27.60 10.39
N ASP A 292 13.42 28.05 10.57
CA ASP A 292 12.23 27.18 10.49
C ASP A 292 11.96 26.64 9.07
N TYR A 293 12.53 27.29 8.06
CA TYR A 293 12.46 26.96 6.64
C TYR A 293 13.78 26.40 6.09
N THR A 294 14.74 26.12 6.97
CA THR A 294 16.05 25.54 6.63
C THR A 294 16.23 24.25 7.43
N MET A 295 16.39 23.13 6.75
CA MET A 295 16.50 21.80 7.36
C MET A 295 17.83 21.16 7.00
N VAL A 296 18.60 20.76 8.01
CA VAL A 296 19.71 19.82 7.81
C VAL A 296 19.11 18.41 7.75
N ILE A 297 19.17 17.78 6.57
CA ILE A 297 18.55 16.47 6.32
C ILE A 297 19.58 15.34 6.28
N TYR A 298 20.86 15.67 6.20
CA TYR A 298 21.96 14.73 6.28
C TYR A 298 23.16 15.44 6.89
N ASP A 299 23.81 14.79 7.85
CA ASP A 299 25.04 15.24 8.49
C ASP A 299 25.78 13.98 8.97
N ASN A 300 26.93 13.68 8.37
CA ASN A 300 27.76 12.54 8.77
C ASN A 300 29.01 12.97 9.57
N SER A 301 29.02 14.15 10.20
CA SER A 301 30.18 14.61 10.98
C SER A 301 30.52 13.75 12.19
N SER A 302 29.55 13.02 12.72
CA SER A 302 29.72 12.05 13.80
C SER A 302 30.09 10.65 13.29
N ASP A 303 30.10 10.43 11.98
CA ASP A 303 30.36 9.13 11.37
C ASP A 303 31.87 8.84 11.32
N THR A 304 32.31 7.79 12.02
CA THR A 304 33.71 7.36 12.05
C THR A 304 34.13 6.58 10.81
N VAL A 305 33.17 6.11 10.01
CA VAL A 305 33.35 5.35 8.77
C VAL A 305 33.30 6.27 7.54
N ASN A 306 32.74 7.48 7.67
CA ASN A 306 32.61 8.50 6.63
C ASN A 306 31.92 7.98 5.36
N HIS A 307 30.70 7.46 5.52
CA HIS A 307 29.88 7.00 4.41
C HIS A 307 29.62 8.15 3.41
N ASN A 308 29.68 7.85 2.10
CA ASN A 308 29.39 8.83 1.06
C ASN A 308 27.89 8.88 0.80
N LEU A 309 27.35 10.10 0.73
CA LEU A 309 25.98 10.35 0.31
C LEU A 309 25.72 9.74 -1.08
N ARG A 310 24.69 8.90 -1.19
CA ARG A 310 24.24 8.27 -2.43
C ARG A 310 23.01 8.96 -2.99
N ASN A 311 21.95 9.13 -2.18
CA ASN A 311 20.67 9.67 -2.65
C ASN A 311 20.14 10.82 -1.78
N VAL A 312 19.57 11.83 -2.44
CA VAL A 312 18.76 12.88 -1.81
C VAL A 312 17.36 12.82 -2.38
N TYR A 313 16.34 12.55 -1.56
CA TYR A 313 14.95 12.52 -1.99
C TYR A 313 14.26 13.84 -1.62
N LEU A 314 13.70 14.54 -2.61
CA LEU A 314 12.88 15.73 -2.42
C LEU A 314 11.44 15.39 -2.84
N PHE A 315 10.57 15.20 -1.84
CA PHE A 315 9.12 15.09 -2.04
C PHE A 315 8.51 16.47 -1.97
N TYR A 316 7.95 16.96 -3.06
CA TYR A 316 7.42 18.32 -3.04
C TYR A 316 6.11 18.45 -3.80
N ASN A 317 5.27 19.33 -3.28
CA ASN A 317 3.98 19.68 -3.83
C ASN A 317 4.22 20.68 -4.95
N PRO A 318 3.81 20.40 -6.21
CA PRO A 318 4.03 21.32 -7.31
C PRO A 318 3.34 22.66 -7.08
N TRP A 319 4.05 23.76 -7.34
CA TRP A 319 3.47 25.10 -7.30
C TRP A 319 2.74 25.35 -8.62
N TYR A 320 1.54 24.76 -8.79
CA TYR A 320 0.82 24.69 -10.07
C TYR A 320 0.54 26.04 -10.76
N THR A 321 0.68 27.17 -10.07
CA THR A 321 0.62 28.51 -10.67
C THR A 321 1.90 28.92 -11.40
N SER A 322 2.97 28.14 -11.30
CA SER A 322 4.18 28.32 -12.09
C SER A 322 3.96 27.79 -13.51
N THR A 323 3.79 28.70 -14.46
CA THR A 323 3.49 28.39 -15.87
C THR A 323 4.53 28.96 -16.84
N GLY A 324 5.60 29.58 -16.31
CA GLY A 324 6.64 30.23 -17.11
C GLY A 324 7.42 29.23 -17.98
N ALA A 325 7.42 29.44 -19.29
CA ALA A 325 8.03 28.53 -20.27
C ALA A 325 9.57 28.63 -20.38
N LEU A 326 10.19 29.59 -19.70
CA LEU A 326 11.65 29.81 -19.69
C LEU A 326 12.20 29.73 -18.26
N TYR A 327 13.47 29.31 -18.13
CA TYR A 327 14.15 29.12 -16.84
C TYR A 327 14.09 30.34 -15.90
N ASN A 328 14.05 31.56 -16.44
CA ASN A 328 14.01 32.81 -15.69
C ASN A 328 12.59 33.32 -15.41
N THR A 329 11.57 32.64 -15.93
CA THR A 329 10.14 32.99 -15.78
C THR A 329 9.36 31.99 -14.93
N CYS A 330 9.93 30.82 -14.61
CA CYS A 330 9.29 29.88 -13.69
C CYS A 330 9.20 30.48 -12.27
N ASN A 331 8.03 30.28 -11.67
CA ASN A 331 7.77 30.64 -10.27
C ASN A 331 8.04 29.48 -9.31
N ASP A 332 8.23 28.25 -9.80
CA ASP A 332 8.70 27.12 -9.01
C ASP A 332 10.11 26.75 -9.43
N VAL A 333 11.07 26.93 -8.52
CA VAL A 333 12.49 26.78 -8.81
C VAL A 333 13.12 25.85 -7.79
N ILE A 334 13.89 24.86 -8.26
CA ILE A 334 14.70 23.95 -7.46
C ILE A 334 16.17 24.20 -7.82
N ILE A 335 17.00 24.50 -6.83
CA ILE A 335 18.44 24.75 -6.99
C ILE A 335 19.19 23.68 -6.21
N ILE A 336 20.02 22.91 -6.89
CA ILE A 336 20.90 21.91 -6.31
C ILE A 336 22.33 22.46 -6.39
N ASN A 337 22.92 22.77 -5.25
CA ASN A 337 24.29 23.24 -5.15
C ASN A 337 25.18 22.11 -4.64
N ASN A 338 25.86 21.40 -5.54
CA ASN A 338 26.82 20.36 -5.18
C ASN A 338 28.24 20.94 -5.14
N LYS A 339 28.51 21.75 -4.13
CA LYS A 339 29.81 22.42 -3.94
C LYS A 339 30.93 21.42 -3.70
N GLY A 340 30.59 20.27 -3.10
CA GLY A 340 31.51 19.18 -2.78
C GLY A 340 31.88 18.28 -3.95
N LYS A 341 31.21 18.38 -5.11
CA LYS A 341 31.34 17.44 -6.24
C LYS A 341 31.14 15.98 -5.81
N LEU A 342 30.12 15.76 -5.01
CA LEU A 342 29.78 14.42 -4.54
C LEU A 342 28.98 13.70 -5.61
N ASP A 343 29.43 12.50 -5.98
CA ASP A 343 28.70 11.63 -6.90
C ASP A 343 27.44 11.12 -6.19
N CYS A 344 26.29 11.68 -6.55
CA CYS A 344 25.01 11.40 -5.87
C CYS A 344 23.81 11.66 -6.78
N THR A 345 22.71 10.98 -6.50
CA THR A 345 21.45 11.16 -7.22
C THR A 345 20.48 12.00 -6.40
N VAL A 346 19.92 13.05 -7.01
CA VAL A 346 18.81 13.82 -6.43
C VAL A 346 17.51 13.34 -7.07
N ASN A 347 16.70 12.65 -6.27
CA ASN A 347 15.38 12.15 -6.63
C ASN A 347 14.35 13.26 -6.37
N ILE A 348 13.85 13.91 -7.43
CA ILE A 348 12.84 14.96 -7.32
C ILE A 348 11.46 14.35 -7.60
N VAL A 349 10.66 14.21 -6.55
CA VAL A 349 9.37 13.52 -6.59
C VAL A 349 8.24 14.53 -6.41
N LYS A 350 7.58 14.87 -7.52
CA LYS A 350 6.35 15.65 -7.55
C LYS A 350 5.23 14.84 -6.90
N GLN A 351 4.49 15.45 -5.98
CA GLN A 351 3.41 14.83 -5.21
C GLN A 351 2.02 15.20 -5.74
N LYS A 352 1.10 14.23 -5.77
CA LYS A 352 -0.32 14.43 -6.12
C LYS A 352 -1.07 15.11 -4.98
N THR A 353 -1.36 16.40 -5.14
CA THR A 353 -2.03 17.23 -4.14
C THR A 353 -3.48 17.57 -4.47
N ILE A 354 -3.93 17.28 -5.70
CA ILE A 354 -5.29 17.57 -6.17
C ILE A 354 -6.01 16.25 -6.38
N SER A 355 -7.12 16.06 -5.66
CA SER A 355 -7.95 14.85 -5.75
C SER A 355 -8.92 14.88 -6.94
N ASP A 356 -9.34 16.08 -7.39
CA ASP A 356 -10.19 16.20 -8.58
C ASP A 356 -9.37 15.96 -9.86
N GLN A 357 -9.76 14.94 -10.60
CA GLN A 357 -9.03 14.46 -11.76
C GLN A 357 -9.04 15.44 -12.94
N SER A 358 -10.12 16.20 -13.12
CA SER A 358 -10.27 17.17 -14.20
C SER A 358 -9.42 18.42 -13.95
N GLU A 359 -9.39 18.87 -12.70
CA GLU A 359 -8.57 19.98 -12.25
C GLU A 359 -7.09 19.62 -12.32
N LEU A 360 -6.71 18.44 -11.81
CA LEU A 360 -5.33 17.95 -11.84
C LEU A 360 -4.79 17.91 -13.27
N SER A 361 -5.52 17.29 -14.20
CA SER A 361 -5.11 17.18 -15.60
C SER A 361 -4.91 18.57 -16.24
N THR A 362 -5.77 19.53 -15.92
CA THR A 362 -5.67 20.91 -16.42
C THR A 362 -4.42 21.59 -15.87
N LYS A 363 -4.19 21.53 -14.55
CA LYS A 363 -3.02 22.15 -13.90
C LYS A 363 -1.73 21.53 -14.40
N GLU A 364 -1.67 20.21 -14.50
CA GLU A 364 -0.52 19.48 -15.01
C GLU A 364 -0.14 19.90 -16.44
N SER A 365 -1.10 20.10 -17.33
CA SER A 365 -0.82 20.51 -18.72
C SER A 365 -0.08 21.86 -18.85
N THR A 366 -0.20 22.73 -17.86
CA THR A 366 0.37 24.10 -17.88
C THR A 366 1.57 24.29 -16.98
N TYR A 367 1.77 23.38 -16.04
CA TYR A 367 2.79 23.53 -15.00
C TYR A 367 4.20 23.48 -15.56
N LYS A 368 5.05 24.39 -15.06
CA LYS A 368 6.48 24.49 -15.38
C LYS A 368 7.31 24.65 -14.12
N ALA A 369 8.39 23.88 -14.00
CA ALA A 369 9.38 24.00 -12.94
C ALA A 369 10.78 24.18 -13.53
N TYR A 370 11.61 25.00 -12.88
CA TYR A 370 13.02 25.12 -13.24
C TYR A 370 13.90 24.38 -12.23
N VAL A 371 14.70 23.43 -12.70
CA VAL A 371 15.66 22.68 -11.88
C VAL A 371 17.07 23.04 -12.31
N LYS A 372 17.86 23.61 -11.40
CA LYS A 372 19.24 24.02 -11.65
C LYS A 372 20.21 23.20 -10.82
N VAL A 373 21.19 22.58 -11.47
CA VAL A 373 22.38 22.01 -10.82
C VAL A 373 23.54 23.01 -10.91
N SER A 374 24.24 23.24 -9.81
CA SER A 374 25.42 24.13 -9.74
C SER A 374 26.60 23.40 -9.10
N GLU A 375 27.71 23.36 -9.83
CA GLU A 375 28.95 22.68 -9.43
C GLU A 375 30.18 23.54 -9.78
N PRO A 376 31.10 23.78 -8.83
CA PRO A 376 32.25 24.67 -9.07
C PRO A 376 33.28 24.04 -10.02
N GLY A 377 33.71 24.78 -11.05
CA GLY A 377 34.89 24.43 -11.86
C GLY A 377 34.78 23.15 -12.68
N ASN A 378 33.58 22.79 -13.14
CA ASN A 378 33.37 21.61 -13.98
C ASN A 378 33.91 21.86 -15.41
N ARG A 379 34.93 21.09 -15.81
CA ARG A 379 35.55 21.10 -17.15
C ARG A 379 35.46 19.71 -17.83
N THR A 380 34.76 18.76 -17.22
CA THR A 380 34.83 17.32 -17.54
C THR A 380 33.67 16.81 -18.41
N GLY A 381 32.72 17.66 -18.78
CA GLY A 381 31.61 17.30 -19.67
C GLY A 381 30.48 16.51 -19.00
N HIS A 382 30.61 16.15 -17.71
CA HIS A 382 29.61 15.45 -16.91
C HIS A 382 29.51 16.08 -15.52
N ALA A 383 28.32 16.12 -14.94
CA ALA A 383 28.07 16.52 -13.55
C ALA A 383 28.33 15.35 -12.58
N TYR A 384 28.58 15.67 -11.31
CA TYR A 384 28.59 14.68 -10.22
C TYR A 384 27.20 14.45 -9.65
N THR A 385 26.30 15.43 -9.79
CA THR A 385 24.89 15.27 -9.49
C THR A 385 24.16 14.62 -10.66
N HIS A 386 23.45 13.53 -10.36
CA HIS A 386 22.46 12.91 -11.25
C HIS A 386 21.04 13.26 -10.80
N ILE A 387 20.06 13.23 -11.70
CA ILE A 387 18.65 13.47 -11.36
C ILE A 387 17.79 12.29 -11.79
N ALA A 388 16.95 11.82 -10.88
CA ALA A 388 15.83 10.94 -11.19
C ALA A 388 14.52 11.65 -10.81
N THR A 389 13.52 11.70 -11.70
CA THR A 389 12.34 12.53 -11.44
C THR A 389 11.10 12.17 -12.24
N ASN A 390 9.91 12.39 -11.65
CA ASN A 390 8.61 12.33 -12.33
C ASN A 390 8.11 13.73 -12.75
N LEU A 391 8.96 14.75 -12.79
CA LEU A 391 8.54 16.12 -13.05
C LEU A 391 7.82 16.29 -14.39
N ASN A 392 8.21 15.52 -15.42
CA ASN A 392 7.59 15.55 -16.75
C ASN A 392 6.42 14.56 -16.88
N VAL A 393 6.03 13.88 -15.80
CA VAL A 393 4.89 12.95 -15.80
C VAL A 393 3.64 13.72 -15.41
N ASN A 394 2.60 13.67 -16.23
CA ASN A 394 1.28 14.16 -15.87
C ASN A 394 0.65 13.21 -14.83
N MET A 395 0.59 13.59 -13.55
CA MET A 395 0.01 12.72 -12.52
C MET A 395 -1.51 12.54 -12.64
N GLY A 396 -2.16 13.32 -13.52
CA GLY A 396 -3.53 13.07 -13.92
C GLY A 396 -3.67 12.01 -15.02
N ALA A 397 -2.62 11.75 -15.80
CA ALA A 397 -2.62 10.76 -16.87
C ALA A 397 -1.21 10.17 -17.05
N PRO A 398 -0.70 9.42 -16.04
CA PRO A 398 0.68 8.93 -16.06
C PRO A 398 0.94 7.95 -17.21
N ASP A 399 -0.08 7.21 -17.65
CA ASP A 399 0.02 6.25 -18.76
C ASP A 399 -0.08 6.90 -20.15
N ASN A 400 -0.25 8.22 -20.24
CA ASN A 400 -0.34 8.88 -21.53
C ASN A 400 1.00 8.80 -22.26
N PRO A 401 1.07 8.26 -23.50
CA PRO A 401 2.32 8.23 -24.26
C PRO A 401 2.86 9.64 -24.58
N LEU A 402 1.99 10.65 -24.56
CA LEU A 402 2.33 12.05 -24.75
C LEU A 402 2.41 12.76 -23.40
N GLN A 403 3.60 12.71 -22.80
CA GLN A 403 3.91 13.39 -21.55
C GLN A 403 4.23 14.88 -21.77
N PRO A 404 3.86 15.78 -20.84
CA PRO A 404 4.15 17.20 -20.94
C PRO A 404 5.61 17.54 -20.62
N ASP A 405 6.17 18.54 -21.30
CA ASP A 405 7.50 19.08 -21.00
C ASP A 405 7.47 20.07 -19.82
N GLN A 406 7.30 19.59 -18.60
CA GLN A 406 7.07 20.46 -17.43
C GLN A 406 8.37 20.98 -16.80
N ALA A 407 9.44 20.19 -16.80
CA ALA A 407 10.72 20.58 -16.22
C ALA A 407 11.65 21.24 -17.24
N ILE A 408 12.22 22.37 -16.85
CA ILE A 408 13.30 23.06 -17.53
C ILE A 408 14.56 22.82 -16.70
N TYR A 409 15.62 22.31 -17.32
CA TYR A 409 16.86 22.00 -16.61
C TYR A 409 17.97 23.00 -16.92
N GLY A 410 18.78 23.32 -15.92
CA GLY A 410 20.00 24.13 -16.07
C GLY A 410 21.19 23.48 -15.37
N PHE A 411 22.36 23.57 -15.97
CA PHE A 411 23.62 23.16 -15.37
C PHE A 411 24.62 24.32 -15.37
N ASN A 412 24.97 24.83 -14.19
CA ASN A 412 25.74 26.06 -14.01
C ASN A 412 25.12 27.24 -14.77
N ASN A 413 25.70 27.61 -15.93
CA ASN A 413 25.19 28.66 -16.80
C ASN A 413 24.61 28.11 -18.12
N ASN A 414 24.71 26.79 -18.37
CA ASN A 414 24.11 26.15 -19.53
C ASN A 414 22.63 25.85 -19.27
N VAL A 415 21.77 26.20 -20.24
CA VAL A 415 20.32 26.00 -20.21
C VAL A 415 19.80 25.29 -21.47
N ILE A 416 20.69 24.82 -22.34
CA ILE A 416 20.35 24.03 -23.53
C ILE A 416 19.91 22.64 -23.07
N GLN A 417 18.63 22.32 -23.25
CA GLN A 417 18.01 21.15 -22.60
C GLN A 417 18.68 19.82 -22.95
N ASN A 418 19.02 19.59 -24.22
CA ASN A 418 19.66 18.34 -24.65
C ASN A 418 21.04 18.19 -24.00
N ASP A 419 21.83 19.26 -23.97
CA ASP A 419 23.14 19.27 -23.35
C ASP A 419 23.02 19.03 -21.84
N VAL A 420 22.14 19.77 -21.16
CA VAL A 420 21.96 19.66 -19.71
C VAL A 420 21.48 18.27 -19.31
N LYS A 421 20.50 17.70 -20.03
CA LYS A 421 20.01 16.33 -19.78
C LYS A 421 21.13 15.29 -19.90
N ALA A 422 22.05 15.46 -20.85
CA ALA A 422 23.21 14.58 -21.03
C ALA A 422 24.31 14.82 -19.98
N ILE A 423 24.58 16.08 -19.62
CA ILE A 423 25.60 16.45 -18.63
C ILE A 423 25.21 15.95 -17.24
N VAL A 424 23.94 16.11 -16.85
CA VAL A 424 23.41 15.80 -15.51
C VAL A 424 22.83 14.38 -15.43
N ASP A 425 22.82 13.62 -16.53
CA ASP A 425 22.24 12.27 -16.60
C ASP A 425 20.81 12.21 -16.00
N ILE A 426 19.91 13.01 -16.60
CA ILE A 426 18.55 13.16 -16.09
C ILE A 426 17.68 12.00 -16.57
N LYS A 427 17.10 11.26 -15.63
CA LYS A 427 16.26 10.08 -15.86
C LYS A 427 14.88 10.23 -15.22
N ASN A 428 13.93 9.40 -15.65
CA ASN A 428 12.67 9.21 -14.92
C ASN A 428 12.95 8.54 -13.57
N LEU A 429 11.96 8.51 -12.66
CA LEU A 429 12.13 7.82 -11.38
C LEU A 429 12.50 6.36 -11.64
N THR A 430 13.64 5.94 -11.10
CA THR A 430 14.17 4.60 -11.29
C THR A 430 13.29 3.60 -10.55
N LYS A 431 12.60 2.78 -11.36
CA LYS A 431 11.70 1.65 -11.04
C LYS A 431 10.23 2.03 -10.93
N SER A 432 9.56 1.98 -12.07
CA SER A 432 8.16 1.58 -12.14
C SER A 432 8.04 0.15 -11.60
N ASN A 433 7.62 -0.02 -10.36
CA ASN A 433 7.02 -1.29 -9.97
C ASN A 433 5.52 -1.12 -10.18
N ALA A 434 5.02 -1.66 -11.29
CA ALA A 434 3.61 -1.96 -11.40
C ALA A 434 3.33 -3.14 -10.47
N SER A 435 2.73 -2.91 -9.31
CA SER A 435 1.87 -3.92 -8.71
C SER A 435 0.77 -3.23 -7.94
N GLU A 436 -0.37 -3.90 -7.87
CA GLU A 436 -1.53 -3.43 -7.14
C GLU A 436 -2.85 -3.90 -7.77
N ARG A 437 -3.02 -5.16 -8.21
CA ARG A 437 -4.37 -5.62 -8.61
C ARG A 437 -5.25 -5.71 -7.37
N LEU A 438 -6.35 -4.95 -7.33
CA LEU A 438 -7.34 -5.10 -6.27
C LEU A 438 -8.18 -6.37 -6.51
N TYR A 439 -8.16 -7.26 -5.54
CA TYR A 439 -9.04 -8.42 -5.47
C TYR A 439 -10.06 -8.23 -4.36
N ASP A 440 -11.33 -8.48 -4.66
CA ASP A 440 -12.31 -8.77 -3.63
C ASP A 440 -12.07 -10.17 -3.11
N VAL A 441 -12.01 -10.27 -1.78
CA VAL A 441 -11.80 -11.53 -1.10
C VAL A 441 -13.04 -11.88 -0.31
N LYS A 442 -13.47 -13.14 -0.41
CA LYS A 442 -14.53 -13.72 0.43
C LYS A 442 -13.98 -14.94 1.14
N VAL A 443 -14.04 -14.94 2.46
CA VAL A 443 -13.71 -16.09 3.32
C VAL A 443 -15.00 -16.66 3.88
N ALA A 444 -15.34 -17.90 3.50
CA ALA A 444 -16.50 -18.62 4.02
C ALA A 444 -16.04 -19.81 4.87
N VAL A 445 -16.49 -19.88 6.13
CA VAL A 445 -16.09 -20.93 7.09
C VAL A 445 -17.25 -21.88 7.34
N TYR A 446 -16.96 -23.18 7.34
CA TYR A 446 -17.91 -24.28 7.46
C TYR A 446 -17.52 -25.20 8.61
N GLU A 447 -18.50 -25.90 9.21
CA GLU A 447 -18.20 -26.96 10.18
C GLU A 447 -17.36 -28.07 9.51
N SER A 448 -16.39 -28.66 10.21
CA SER A 448 -15.46 -29.66 9.64
C SER A 448 -16.13 -30.88 9.00
N LYS A 449 -17.36 -31.23 9.43
CA LYS A 449 -18.15 -32.31 8.85
C LYS A 449 -18.75 -31.99 7.48
N ALA A 450 -18.74 -30.73 7.05
CA ALA A 450 -19.19 -30.34 5.72
C ALA A 450 -18.14 -30.78 4.69
N SER A 451 -18.53 -31.69 3.81
CA SER A 451 -17.68 -32.09 2.69
C SER A 451 -17.51 -30.94 1.68
N LEU A 452 -16.52 -31.08 0.80
CA LEU A 452 -16.39 -30.21 -0.37
C LEU A 452 -17.68 -30.23 -1.21
N ASP A 453 -18.25 -31.41 -1.48
CA ASP A 453 -19.52 -31.56 -2.21
C ASP A 453 -20.70 -30.83 -1.55
N ASP A 454 -20.78 -30.86 -0.22
CA ASP A 454 -21.79 -30.11 0.53
C ASP A 454 -21.63 -28.59 0.28
N ILE A 455 -20.39 -28.09 0.38
CA ILE A 455 -20.05 -26.68 0.14
C ILE A 455 -20.37 -26.30 -1.31
N PHE A 456 -20.16 -27.23 -2.25
CA PHE A 456 -20.42 -27.01 -3.68
C PHE A 456 -21.91 -26.96 -4.02
N ASN A 457 -22.76 -27.60 -3.21
CA ASN A 457 -24.21 -27.56 -3.35
C ASN A 457 -24.85 -26.50 -2.45
N ASP A 458 -24.16 -25.34 -2.31
CA ASP A 458 -24.63 -24.15 -1.61
C ASP A 458 -24.99 -24.38 -0.12
N LYS A 459 -24.27 -25.25 0.59
CA LYS A 459 -24.39 -25.34 2.04
C LYS A 459 -24.08 -23.99 2.69
N ASP A 460 -24.89 -23.61 3.67
CA ASP A 460 -24.69 -22.37 4.40
C ASP A 460 -23.38 -22.41 5.22
N PRO A 461 -22.51 -21.39 5.10
CA PRO A 461 -21.37 -21.24 5.98
C PRO A 461 -21.81 -20.84 7.39
N VAL A 462 -21.00 -21.18 8.38
CA VAL A 462 -21.17 -20.67 9.77
C VAL A 462 -20.94 -19.16 9.81
N VAL A 463 -19.94 -18.68 9.07
CA VAL A 463 -19.65 -17.24 8.91
C VAL A 463 -19.08 -16.98 7.52
N THR A 464 -19.37 -15.79 7.00
CA THR A 464 -18.74 -15.24 5.80
C THR A 464 -18.14 -13.88 6.15
N MET A 465 -16.89 -13.67 5.76
CA MET A 465 -16.22 -12.37 5.77
C MET A 465 -15.87 -11.97 4.33
N THR A 466 -15.95 -10.67 4.06
CA THR A 466 -15.54 -10.08 2.79
C THR A 466 -14.55 -8.95 3.06
N GLY A 467 -13.52 -8.84 2.23
CA GLY A 467 -12.50 -7.81 2.29
C GLY A 467 -11.92 -7.52 0.90
N SER A 468 -10.85 -6.76 0.85
CA SER A 468 -10.12 -6.47 -0.38
C SER A 468 -8.61 -6.65 -0.14
N MET A 469 -7.91 -7.18 -1.13
CA MET A 469 -6.45 -7.41 -1.09
C MET A 469 -5.81 -6.74 -2.32
N GLY A 470 -4.61 -6.16 -2.13
CA GLY A 470 -3.74 -5.74 -3.23
C GLY A 470 -2.71 -6.82 -3.56
N TYR A 471 -2.36 -6.96 -4.85
CA TYR A 471 -1.28 -7.81 -5.36
C TYR A 471 -0.25 -7.08 -6.20
#